data_AF-A0A812QDE3-F1
#
_entry.id   AF-A0A812QDE3-F1
#
_cell.length_a   1.000
_cell.length_b   1.000
_cell.length_c   1.000
_cell.angle_alpha   90.00
_cell.angle_beta   90.00
_cell.angle_gamma   90.00
#
_symmetry.space_group_name_H-M   'P 1'
#
loop_
_entity.id
_entity.type
_entity.pdbx_description
1 polymer ?
#
loop_
_entity_poly.entity_id
_entity_poly.type
_entity_poly.pdbx_seq_one_letter_code
_entity_poly.pdbx_strand_id
1 'polypeptide(L)'
;GGHHSTLEYGRKSADQGKNILPARQLTMGVPFYGRHSRNGEWTTYEDLVQKHWPLKPDLDSVGAVDQGSSIGFNGVDTIRSKTAYALERELGGVMIWEVGQDCRLVPVVHGSTTHARTCPEDDASLLLAISGAITAAKRQRMRTAGWDPAQLADSNSEL
;
A
#
# COMPACT_ATOMS: atom_id res chain seq x y z
N GLY A 1 -9.02 -7.65 16.72
CA GLY A 1 -9.19 -6.23 17.14
C GLY A 1 -9.78 -5.45 15.98
N GLY A 2 -10.37 -4.28 16.23
CA GLY A 2 -11.07 -3.49 15.21
C GLY A 2 -10.18 -2.80 14.16
N HIS A 3 -8.87 -2.74 14.41
CA HIS A 3 -7.89 -2.11 13.53
C HIS A 3 -6.94 -3.15 12.93
N HIS A 4 -6.62 -3.00 11.64
CA HIS A 4 -5.75 -3.91 10.89
C HIS A 4 -4.49 -3.17 10.45
N SER A 5 -3.30 -3.77 10.64
CA SER A 5 -2.02 -3.23 10.17
C SER A 5 -1.76 -1.77 10.58
N THR A 6 -1.96 -1.43 11.86
CA THR A 6 -1.86 -0.06 12.34
C THR A 6 -0.48 0.55 12.11
N LEU A 7 -0.42 1.87 11.96
CA LEU A 7 0.85 2.61 11.87
C LEU A 7 1.75 2.30 13.07
N GLU A 8 1.21 2.32 14.28
CA GLU A 8 1.96 2.04 15.52
C GLU A 8 2.60 0.65 15.50
N TYR A 9 1.84 -0.38 15.13
CA TYR A 9 2.36 -1.74 15.05
C TYR A 9 3.46 -1.85 13.98
N GLY A 10 3.22 -1.27 12.79
CA GLY A 10 4.23 -1.22 11.73
C GLY A 10 5.54 -0.56 12.16
N ARG A 11 5.47 0.56 12.90
CA ARG A 11 6.66 1.23 13.46
C ARG A 11 7.42 0.33 14.43
N LYS A 12 6.72 -0.27 15.40
CA LYS A 12 7.34 -1.19 16.37
C LYS A 12 8.01 -2.38 15.70
N SER A 13 7.35 -2.99 14.71
CA SER A 13 7.91 -4.12 13.96
C SER A 13 9.15 -3.72 13.16
N ALA A 14 9.13 -2.55 12.49
CA ALA A 14 10.30 -2.05 11.77
C ALA A 14 11.47 -1.75 12.71
N ASP A 15 11.21 -1.11 13.84
CA ASP A 15 12.25 -0.80 14.85
C ASP A 15 12.83 -2.08 15.47
N GLN A 16 12.00 -3.09 15.74
CA GLN A 16 12.47 -4.41 16.16
C GLN A 16 13.35 -5.06 15.09
N GLY A 17 12.92 -5.03 13.83
CA GLY A 17 13.69 -5.57 12.71
C GLY A 17 15.05 -4.91 12.55
N LYS A 18 15.14 -3.59 12.78
CA LYS A 18 16.40 -2.81 12.70
C LYS A 18 17.43 -3.21 13.75
N ASN A 19 17.02 -3.86 14.84
CA ASN A 19 17.95 -4.40 15.83
C ASN A 19 18.64 -5.69 15.34
N ILE A 20 18.18 -6.28 14.23
CA ILE A 20 18.63 -7.57 13.71
C ILE A 20 19.17 -7.45 12.28
N LEU A 21 18.56 -6.61 11.45
CA LEU A 21 18.88 -6.44 10.03
C LEU A 21 19.21 -4.98 9.68
N PRO A 22 20.10 -4.72 8.69
CA PRO A 22 20.28 -3.39 8.12
C PRO A 22 18.94 -2.80 7.64
N ALA A 23 18.70 -1.52 7.94
CA ALA A 23 17.44 -0.85 7.61
C ALA A 23 17.04 -1.00 6.12
N ARG A 24 18.01 -0.88 5.20
CA ARG A 24 17.82 -1.04 3.75
C ARG A 24 17.32 -2.42 3.29
N GLN A 25 17.35 -3.43 4.15
CA GLN A 25 16.84 -4.78 3.88
C GLN A 25 15.44 -5.02 4.46
N LEU A 26 14.87 -4.02 5.13
CA LEU A 26 13.53 -4.06 5.70
C LEU A 26 12.58 -3.23 4.84
N THR A 27 11.32 -3.66 4.74
CA THR A 27 10.26 -2.90 4.07
C THR A 27 9.08 -2.67 5.00
N MET A 28 8.48 -1.49 4.94
CA MET A 28 7.22 -1.23 5.63
C MET A 28 6.06 -1.87 4.86
N GLY A 29 5.37 -2.84 5.48
CA GLY A 29 4.20 -3.48 4.89
C GLY A 29 2.97 -2.59 4.91
N VAL A 30 2.30 -2.46 3.75
CA VAL A 30 1.06 -1.71 3.59
C VAL A 30 -0.03 -2.58 2.92
N PRO A 31 -1.15 -2.87 3.59
CA PRO A 31 -2.24 -3.65 3.01
C PRO A 31 -3.16 -2.76 2.17
N PHE A 32 -3.55 -3.26 1.00
CA PHE A 32 -4.58 -2.65 0.14
C PHE A 32 -5.93 -3.37 0.34
N TYR A 33 -6.17 -3.86 1.54
CA TYR A 33 -7.41 -4.55 1.92
C TYR A 33 -7.72 -4.29 3.38
N GLY A 34 -8.99 -4.48 3.73
CA GLY A 34 -9.45 -4.53 5.11
C GLY A 34 -9.60 -5.97 5.62
N ARG A 35 -9.56 -6.12 6.94
CA ARG A 35 -9.84 -7.38 7.66
C ARG A 35 -11.03 -7.20 8.59
N HIS A 36 -11.99 -8.10 8.48
CA HIS A 36 -13.13 -8.16 9.38
C HIS A 36 -12.69 -8.58 10.79
N SER A 37 -13.17 -7.86 11.80
CA SER A 37 -12.63 -7.92 13.16
C SER A 37 -12.96 -9.20 13.94
N ARG A 38 -13.94 -10.00 13.47
CA ARG A 38 -14.35 -11.26 14.10
C ARG A 38 -13.84 -12.51 13.40
N ASN A 39 -14.19 -12.68 12.12
CA ASN A 39 -13.87 -13.88 11.34
C ASN A 39 -12.58 -13.73 10.52
N GLY A 40 -11.99 -12.53 10.45
CA GLY A 40 -10.76 -12.28 9.71
C GLY A 40 -10.93 -12.27 8.20
N GLU A 41 -12.15 -12.32 7.65
CA GLU A 41 -12.37 -12.22 6.21
C GLU A 41 -11.78 -10.92 5.64
N TRP A 42 -11.26 -10.98 4.41
CA TRP A 42 -10.67 -9.82 3.76
C TRP A 42 -11.68 -9.12 2.84
N THR A 43 -11.48 -7.83 2.61
CA THR A 43 -12.27 -7.02 1.67
C THR A 43 -11.31 -6.08 0.94
N THR A 44 -11.38 -6.00 -0.39
CA THR A 44 -10.47 -5.12 -1.14
C THR A 44 -10.65 -3.67 -0.72
N TYR A 45 -9.60 -2.86 -0.85
CA TYR A 45 -9.74 -1.42 -0.63
C TYR A 45 -10.68 -0.78 -1.67
N GLU A 46 -10.65 -1.25 -2.93
CA GLU A 46 -11.62 -0.89 -3.96
C GLU A 46 -13.08 -1.04 -3.49
N ASP A 47 -13.45 -2.20 -2.94
CA ASP A 47 -14.81 -2.44 -2.45
C ASP A 47 -15.16 -1.54 -1.27
N LEU A 48 -14.19 -1.27 -0.38
CA LEU A 48 -14.38 -0.36 0.76
C LEU A 48 -14.65 1.07 0.27
N VAL A 49 -13.87 1.56 -0.69
CA VAL A 49 -14.07 2.89 -1.29
C VAL A 49 -15.43 2.97 -1.96
N GLN A 50 -15.80 2.00 -2.79
CA GLN A 50 -17.07 2.02 -3.51
C GLN A 50 -18.29 1.96 -2.58
N LYS A 51 -18.22 1.15 -1.51
CA LYS A 51 -19.34 0.96 -0.58
C LYS A 51 -19.51 2.09 0.42
N HIS A 52 -18.42 2.74 0.81
CA HIS A 52 -18.41 3.71 1.92
C HIS A 52 -18.09 5.14 1.47
N TRP A 53 -18.15 5.44 0.17
CA TRP A 53 -17.92 6.81 -0.31
C TRP A 53 -18.99 7.78 0.19
N PRO A 54 -18.61 9.00 0.66
CA PRO A 54 -17.24 9.49 0.84
C PRO A 54 -16.53 8.81 2.01
N LEU A 55 -15.35 8.24 1.74
CA LEU A 55 -14.50 7.63 2.74
C LEU A 55 -13.42 8.62 3.16
N LYS A 56 -13.46 9.07 4.42
CA LYS A 56 -12.47 10.05 4.91
C LYS A 56 -11.06 9.43 4.89
N PRO A 57 -10.03 10.19 4.48
CA PRO A 57 -8.68 9.66 4.28
C PRO A 57 -7.98 9.19 5.56
N ASP A 58 -8.42 9.67 6.73
CA ASP A 58 -7.91 9.35 8.07
C ASP A 58 -8.61 8.16 8.73
N LEU A 59 -9.63 7.57 8.07
CA LEU A 59 -10.29 6.37 8.59
C LEU A 59 -9.47 5.11 8.29
N ASP A 60 -9.26 4.32 9.35
CA ASP A 60 -8.64 2.98 9.29
C ASP A 60 -9.65 1.88 9.64
N SER A 61 -10.94 2.21 9.77
CA SER A 61 -11.99 1.23 10.01
C SER A 61 -13.37 1.73 9.62
N VAL A 62 -14.22 0.83 9.14
CA VAL A 62 -15.66 1.05 8.92
C VAL A 62 -16.47 -0.02 9.64
N GLY A 63 -17.75 0.26 9.90
CA GLY A 63 -18.67 -0.74 10.42
C GLY A 63 -18.87 -1.90 9.43
N ALA A 64 -18.91 -3.13 9.93
CA ALA A 64 -19.26 -4.29 9.12
C ALA A 64 -20.78 -4.52 9.12
N VAL A 65 -21.24 -5.46 8.28
CA VAL A 65 -22.67 -5.80 8.16
C VAL A 65 -23.24 -6.43 9.44
N ASP A 66 -22.41 -7.20 10.16
CA ASP A 66 -22.80 -7.79 11.43
C ASP A 66 -22.70 -6.76 12.55
N GLN A 67 -23.78 -6.61 13.33
CA GLN A 67 -23.83 -5.65 14.43
C GLN A 67 -22.66 -5.84 15.40
N GLY A 68 -21.91 -4.76 15.67
CA GLY A 68 -20.76 -4.74 16.57
C GLY A 68 -19.46 -5.30 15.97
N SER A 69 -19.41 -5.51 14.66
CA SER A 69 -18.18 -5.85 13.92
C SER A 69 -17.66 -4.63 13.14
N SER A 70 -16.39 -4.68 12.75
CA SER A 70 -15.76 -3.66 11.93
C SER A 70 -14.87 -4.32 10.87
N ILE A 71 -14.58 -3.58 9.80
CA ILE A 71 -13.51 -3.91 8.86
C ILE A 71 -12.42 -2.89 9.08
N GLY A 72 -11.27 -3.33 9.60
CA GLY A 72 -10.09 -2.47 9.76
C GLY A 72 -9.23 -2.51 8.50
N PHE A 73 -8.69 -1.37 8.07
CA PHE A 73 -7.84 -1.21 6.87
C PHE A 73 -6.80 -0.10 7.11
N ASN A 74 -6.03 0.29 6.09
CA ASN A 74 -5.21 1.50 6.13
C ASN A 74 -5.80 2.52 5.16
N GLY A 75 -6.29 3.64 5.69
CA GLY A 75 -6.71 4.79 4.91
C GLY A 75 -5.54 5.49 4.24
N VAL A 76 -5.87 6.43 3.35
CA VAL A 76 -4.91 7.19 2.55
C VAL A 76 -3.85 7.86 3.44
N ASP A 77 -4.25 8.47 4.56
CA ASP A 77 -3.32 9.18 5.45
C ASP A 77 -2.42 8.22 6.24
N THR A 78 -2.92 7.03 6.58
CA THR A 78 -2.11 5.96 7.18
C THR A 78 -1.08 5.42 6.19
N ILE A 79 -1.45 5.23 4.91
CA ILE A 79 -0.51 4.85 3.85
C ILE A 79 0.57 5.92 3.65
N ARG A 80 0.21 7.21 3.61
CA ARG A 80 1.17 8.32 3.55
C ARG A 80 2.12 8.28 4.75
N SER A 81 1.58 8.13 5.96
CA SER A 81 2.36 8.10 7.21
C SER A 81 3.33 6.91 7.29
N LYS A 82 2.90 5.73 6.84
CA LYS A 82 3.76 4.53 6.77
C LYS A 82 4.85 4.69 5.73
N THR A 83 4.54 5.31 4.58
CA THR A 83 5.54 5.62 3.54
C THR A 83 6.55 6.65 4.02
N ALA A 84 6.10 7.74 4.65
CA ALA A 84 6.97 8.75 5.25
C ALA A 84 7.90 8.14 6.30
N TYR A 85 7.37 7.31 7.20
CA TYR A 85 8.19 6.60 8.18
C TYR A 85 9.24 5.69 7.53
N ALA A 86 8.89 4.96 6.46
CA ALA A 86 9.85 4.13 5.74
C ALA A 86 11.02 4.95 5.18
N LEU A 87 10.73 6.15 4.66
CA LEU A 87 11.74 7.09 4.19
C LEU A 87 12.59 7.63 5.35
N GLU A 88 11.96 8.14 6.41
CA GLU A 88 12.62 8.70 7.60
C GLU A 88 13.55 7.70 8.29
N ARG A 89 13.18 6.41 8.30
CA ARG A 89 13.96 5.34 8.96
C ARG A 89 14.94 4.63 8.03
N GLU A 90 15.04 5.09 6.78
CA GLU A 90 15.93 4.54 5.75
C GLU A 90 15.70 3.06 5.48
N LEU A 91 14.43 2.66 5.50
CA LEU A 91 14.02 1.32 5.11
C LEU A 91 14.25 1.13 3.60
N GLY A 92 14.33 -0.11 3.15
CA GLY A 92 14.44 -0.46 1.72
C GLY A 92 13.22 -0.02 0.90
N GLY A 93 12.09 0.28 1.55
CA GLY A 93 10.91 0.85 0.91
C GLY A 93 9.61 0.43 1.59
N VAL A 94 8.55 0.37 0.79
CA VAL A 94 7.24 -0.16 1.16
C VAL A 94 6.94 -1.43 0.38
N MET A 95 6.25 -2.40 1.00
CA MET A 95 5.76 -3.61 0.34
C MET A 95 4.23 -3.60 0.38
N ILE A 96 3.60 -3.81 -0.78
CA ILE A 96 2.15 -3.73 -0.96
C ILE A 96 1.57 -5.15 -1.01
N TRP A 97 0.50 -5.39 -0.24
CA TRP A 97 -0.32 -6.60 -0.38
C TRP A 97 -1.80 -6.22 -0.57
N GLU A 98 -2.41 -6.44 -1.73
CA GLU A 98 -1.74 -6.48 -3.04
C GLU A 98 -2.24 -5.36 -3.94
N VAL A 99 -1.42 -4.98 -4.93
CA VAL A 99 -1.67 -3.78 -5.76
C VAL A 99 -3.02 -3.82 -6.50
N GLY A 100 -3.50 -5.00 -6.86
CA GLY A 100 -4.78 -5.18 -7.54
C GLY A 100 -6.02 -4.87 -6.70
N GLN A 101 -5.84 -4.64 -5.39
CA GLN A 101 -6.93 -4.32 -4.47
C GLN A 101 -7.12 -2.81 -4.24
N ASP A 102 -6.26 -1.95 -4.82
CA ASP A 102 -6.50 -0.51 -4.88
C ASP A 102 -7.69 -0.19 -5.79
N CYS A 103 -8.28 1.00 -5.63
CA CYS A 103 -9.20 1.50 -6.64
C CYS A 103 -8.42 1.83 -7.95
N ARG A 104 -9.06 1.63 -9.09
CA ARG A 104 -8.49 1.90 -10.42
C ARG A 104 -8.73 3.36 -10.81
N LEU A 105 -7.64 4.08 -11.09
CA LEU A 105 -7.66 5.47 -11.55
C LEU A 105 -8.02 5.61 -13.03
N VAL A 106 -7.58 4.65 -13.83
CA VAL A 106 -7.78 4.62 -15.28
C VAL A 106 -8.49 3.32 -15.66
N PRO A 107 -9.40 3.35 -16.65
CA PRO A 107 -9.95 2.13 -17.20
C PRO A 107 -8.84 1.26 -17.80
N VAL A 108 -8.94 -0.05 -17.64
CA VAL A 108 -8.02 -1.03 -18.22
C VAL A 108 -8.74 -1.86 -19.26
N VAL A 109 -8.22 -1.90 -20.48
CA VAL A 109 -8.82 -2.66 -21.58
C VAL A 109 -8.03 -3.95 -21.81
N HIS A 110 -8.72 -5.09 -21.74
CA HIS A 110 -8.18 -6.41 -22.07
C HIS A 110 -9.04 -7.05 -23.16
N GLY A 111 -8.55 -7.04 -24.40
CA GLY A 111 -9.32 -7.50 -25.56
C GLY A 111 -10.58 -6.65 -25.76
N SER A 112 -11.75 -7.28 -25.67
CA SER A 112 -13.05 -6.61 -25.75
C SER A 112 -13.61 -6.16 -24.39
N THR A 113 -12.92 -6.45 -23.28
CA THR A 113 -13.38 -6.13 -21.93
C THR A 113 -12.73 -4.85 -21.44
N THR A 114 -13.53 -3.89 -20.99
CA THR A 114 -13.06 -2.67 -20.34
C THR A 114 -13.39 -2.73 -18.84
N HIS A 115 -12.36 -2.81 -18.00
CA HIS A 115 -12.49 -2.60 -16.57
C HIS A 115 -12.56 -1.10 -16.32
N ALA A 116 -13.70 -0.62 -15.83
CA ALA A 116 -13.90 0.81 -15.58
C ALA A 116 -12.97 1.35 -14.48
N ARG A 117 -12.79 2.67 -14.50
CA ARG A 117 -12.31 3.44 -13.35
C ARG A 117 -13.23 3.15 -12.16
N THR A 118 -12.65 2.98 -10.98
CA THR A 118 -13.37 2.72 -9.74
C THR A 118 -12.97 3.66 -8.61
N CYS A 119 -11.85 4.41 -8.74
CA CYS A 119 -11.59 5.52 -7.83
C CYS A 119 -12.61 6.64 -8.09
N PRO A 120 -13.37 7.09 -7.09
CA PRO A 120 -14.27 8.24 -7.24
C PRO A 120 -13.48 9.52 -7.50
N GLU A 121 -12.35 9.70 -6.80
CA GLU A 121 -11.39 10.80 -6.97
C GLU A 121 -9.97 10.24 -6.99
N ASP A 122 -9.01 10.97 -7.57
CA ASP A 122 -7.63 10.47 -7.72
C ASP A 122 -6.93 10.28 -6.35
N ASP A 123 -7.25 11.13 -5.38
CA ASP A 123 -6.67 11.09 -4.04
C ASP A 123 -7.17 9.92 -3.18
N ALA A 124 -8.19 9.19 -3.65
CA ALA A 124 -8.64 7.95 -3.04
C ALA A 124 -7.66 6.79 -3.27
N SER A 125 -6.79 6.85 -4.29
CA SER A 125 -5.86 5.75 -4.57
C SER A 125 -4.75 5.65 -3.52
N LEU A 126 -4.57 4.45 -2.96
CA LEU A 126 -3.48 4.16 -2.03
C LEU A 126 -2.12 4.17 -2.75
N LEU A 127 -2.06 3.77 -4.02
CA LEU A 127 -0.85 3.84 -4.82
C LEU A 127 -0.40 5.29 -5.06
N LEU A 128 -1.35 6.20 -5.35
CA LEU A 128 -1.03 7.63 -5.43
C LEU A 128 -0.64 8.22 -4.07
N ALA A 129 -1.20 7.72 -2.97
CA ALA A 129 -0.79 8.11 -1.62
C ALA A 129 0.70 7.81 -1.36
N ILE A 130 1.19 6.63 -1.77
CA ILE A 130 2.62 6.27 -1.70
C ILE A 130 3.46 7.21 -2.58
N SER A 131 3.07 7.39 -3.85
CA SER A 131 3.80 8.25 -4.81
C SER A 131 3.88 9.70 -4.33
N GLY A 132 2.78 10.23 -3.79
CA GLY A 132 2.70 11.57 -3.23
C GLY A 132 3.61 11.75 -2.02
N ALA A 133 3.64 10.78 -1.09
CA ALA A 133 4.53 10.83 0.08
C ALA A 133 6.01 10.81 -0.32
N ILE A 134 6.40 10.00 -1.32
CA ILE A 134 7.77 9.98 -1.85
C ILE A 134 8.14 11.34 -2.47
N THR A 135 7.23 11.91 -3.25
CA THR A 135 7.44 13.21 -3.92
C THR A 135 7.58 14.34 -2.90
N ALA A 136 6.71 14.36 -1.88
CA ALA A 136 6.74 15.36 -0.82
C ALA A 136 8.04 15.33 0.01
N ALA A 137 8.61 14.13 0.22
CA ALA A 137 9.82 13.96 1.01
C ALA A 137 11.10 14.51 0.35
N LYS A 138 11.05 14.99 -0.91
CA LYS A 138 12.20 15.57 -1.65
C LYS A 138 13.47 14.70 -1.68
N ARG A 139 13.40 13.41 -1.31
CA ARG A 139 14.52 12.48 -1.54
C ARG A 139 14.68 12.38 -3.06
N GLN A 140 15.82 12.86 -3.55
CA GLN A 140 16.31 12.57 -4.90
C GLN A 140 15.94 11.12 -5.20
N ARG A 141 15.23 10.90 -6.31
CA ARG A 141 15.03 9.55 -6.84
C ARG A 141 16.38 8.85 -6.76
N MET A 142 16.55 7.92 -5.82
CA MET A 142 17.50 6.82 -6.00
C MET A 142 16.87 5.95 -7.09
N ARG A 143 16.84 6.47 -8.32
CA ARG A 143 17.03 5.59 -9.46
C ARG A 143 18.37 4.95 -9.15
N THR A 144 18.36 3.63 -9.04
CA THR A 144 19.56 2.82 -9.18
C THR A 144 20.38 3.40 -10.32
N ALA A 145 21.37 4.23 -10.00
CA ALA A 145 22.37 4.64 -10.96
C ALA A 145 23.06 3.33 -11.35
N GLY A 146 22.75 2.85 -12.55
CA GLY A 146 23.31 1.61 -13.09
C GLY A 146 22.36 0.40 -13.26
N TRP A 147 21.04 0.53 -13.12
CA TRP A 147 20.15 -0.55 -13.56
C TRP A 147 19.74 -0.37 -15.03
N ASP A 148 20.37 -1.14 -15.90
CA ASP A 148 20.06 -1.24 -17.33
C ASP A 148 19.43 -2.61 -17.64
N PRO A 149 18.16 -2.68 -18.06
CA PRO A 149 17.51 -3.94 -18.42
C PRO A 149 18.15 -4.65 -19.63
N ALA A 150 19.02 -3.99 -20.41
CA ALA A 150 19.77 -4.63 -21.49
C ALA A 150 20.89 -5.58 -20.99
N GLN A 151 21.36 -5.44 -19.75
CA GLN A 151 22.45 -6.25 -19.19
C GLN A 151 22.07 -7.70 -18.86
N LEU A 152 20.79 -8.08 -18.97
CA LEU A 152 20.32 -9.46 -18.76
C LEU A 152 20.30 -10.30 -20.05
N ALA A 153 20.49 -9.68 -21.23
CA ALA A 153 20.43 -10.40 -22.51
C ALA A 153 21.74 -11.11 -22.87
N ASP A 154 22.87 -10.70 -22.29
CA ASP A 154 24.22 -11.17 -22.68
C ASP A 154 24.81 -12.28 -21.78
N SER A 155 24.12 -12.73 -20.73
CA SER A 155 24.68 -13.74 -19.81
C SER A 155 24.27 -15.20 -20.08
N ASN A 156 23.64 -15.49 -21.23
CA ASN A 156 23.26 -16.86 -21.61
C ASN A 156 24.16 -17.48 -22.71
N SER A 157 25.38 -16.98 -22.91
CA SER A 157 26.31 -17.53 -23.91
C SER A 157 27.52 -18.28 -23.35
N GLU A 158 27.65 -18.51 -22.04
CA GLU A 158 28.62 -19.44 -21.48
C GLU A 158 28.08 -20.11 -20.22
N LEU A 159 27.50 -21.30 -20.40
CA LEU A 159 27.68 -22.52 -19.60
C LEU A 159 26.95 -23.68 -20.29
#